data_AF-A0A5S3UGV3-F1
#
_entry.id   AF-A0A5S3UGV3-F1
#
_cell.length_a   1.000
_cell.length_b   1.000
_cell.length_c   1.000
_cell.angle_alpha   90.00
_cell.angle_beta   90.00
_cell.angle_gamma   90.00
#
_symmetry.space_group_name_H-M   'P 1'
#
loop_
_entity.id
_entity.type
_entity.pdbx_description
1 polymer ?
#
loop_
_entity_poly.entity_id
_entity_poly.type
_entity_poly.pdbx_seq_one_letter_code
_entity_poly.pdbx_strand_id
1 'polypeptide(L)'
;MDKSYLQCASWANHRDRLKEPITRIGNTANEPNLFKEIDKACSNEWAFLFVAPDGFVVLRPRSQMKHEYIQVCVASCHGGDAINRYLYHIIRLAKCGRASFIEFSTARKGFNKVAPAYGWRRFCVRDGLVVWRHFLEVCKA
;
A
#
# COMPACT_ATOMS: atom_id res chain seq x y z
N MET A 1 8.15 -17.65 -12.89
CA MET A 1 7.63 -16.30 -13.23
C MET A 1 6.27 -16.18 -12.59
N ASP A 2 6.17 -15.53 -11.44
CA ASP A 2 4.88 -15.38 -10.76
C ASP A 2 4.00 -14.40 -11.54
N LYS A 3 2.82 -14.89 -11.95
CA LYS A 3 1.77 -14.06 -12.53
C LYS A 3 1.28 -13.13 -11.43
N SER A 4 1.61 -11.85 -11.52
CA SER A 4 0.97 -10.88 -10.63
C SER A 4 -0.50 -10.74 -10.99
N TYR A 5 -1.36 -10.89 -9.97
CA TYR A 5 -2.82 -10.80 -10.10
C TYR A 5 -3.36 -9.38 -9.90
N LEU A 6 -2.52 -8.42 -9.52
CA LEU A 6 -2.98 -7.05 -9.29
C LEU A 6 -3.29 -6.37 -10.63
N GLN A 7 -4.54 -5.97 -10.81
CA GLN A 7 -5.02 -5.23 -11.96
C GLN A 7 -5.52 -3.86 -11.52
N CYS A 8 -5.08 -2.80 -12.19
CA CYS A 8 -5.63 -1.47 -11.96
C CYS A 8 -7.12 -1.48 -12.32
N ALA A 9 -7.95 -0.93 -11.44
CA ALA A 9 -9.40 -0.98 -11.59
C ALA A 9 -10.03 0.37 -11.26
N SER A 10 -11.18 0.64 -11.89
CA SER A 10 -11.98 1.84 -11.60
C SER A 10 -12.46 1.83 -10.16
N TRP A 11 -12.12 2.89 -9.40
CA TRP A 11 -12.58 3.07 -8.02
C TRP A 11 -14.12 3.15 -7.95
N ALA A 12 -14.75 3.84 -8.89
CA ALA A 12 -16.20 4.03 -8.92
C ALA A 12 -16.96 2.70 -8.94
N ASN A 13 -16.42 1.68 -9.62
CA ASN A 13 -17.03 0.35 -9.74
C ASN A 13 -16.82 -0.53 -8.49
N HIS A 14 -16.04 -0.07 -7.51
CA HIS A 14 -15.60 -0.88 -6.38
C HIS A 14 -15.77 -0.23 -5.01
N ARG A 15 -15.92 1.10 -4.93
CA ARG A 15 -15.98 1.82 -3.65
C ARG A 15 -17.01 1.27 -2.66
N ASP A 16 -18.19 0.88 -3.13
CA ASP A 16 -19.29 0.43 -2.28
C ASP A 16 -18.95 -0.90 -1.60
N ARG A 17 -18.44 -1.87 -2.36
CA ARG A 17 -18.00 -3.17 -1.81
C ARG A 17 -16.73 -3.07 -0.96
N LEU A 18 -15.88 -2.08 -1.20
CA LEU A 18 -14.63 -1.89 -0.46
C LEU A 18 -14.79 -1.02 0.80
N LYS A 19 -15.96 -0.39 0.99
CA LYS A 19 -16.22 0.47 2.15
C LYS A 19 -16.07 -0.25 3.48
N GLU A 20 -16.70 -1.41 3.63
CA GLU A 20 -16.65 -2.18 4.87
C GLU A 20 -15.22 -2.65 5.20
N PRO A 21 -14.47 -3.34 4.31
CA PRO A 21 -13.14 -3.81 4.65
C PRO A 21 -12.15 -2.67 4.93
N ILE A 22 -12.25 -1.54 4.22
CA ILE A 22 -11.40 -0.37 4.48
C ILE A 22 -11.74 0.25 5.83
N THR A 23 -13.04 0.41 6.15
CA THR A 23 -13.48 0.92 7.46
C THR A 23 -12.98 0.05 8.60
N ARG A 24 -13.03 -1.29 8.45
CA ARG A 24 -12.53 -2.24 9.45
C ARG A 24 -11.02 -2.10 9.68
N ILE A 25 -10.25 -1.94 8.60
CA ILE A 25 -8.80 -1.70 8.68
C ILE A 25 -8.54 -0.36 9.39
N GLY A 26 -9.25 0.70 9.02
CA GLY A 26 -9.15 2.02 9.63
C GLY A 26 -9.42 1.97 11.13
N ASN A 27 -10.50 1.34 11.56
CA ASN A 27 -10.81 1.19 12.99
C ASN A 27 -9.71 0.44 13.75
N THR A 28 -9.14 -0.62 13.14
CA THR A 28 -8.03 -1.38 13.75
C THR A 28 -6.75 -0.54 13.86
N ALA A 29 -6.55 0.41 12.95
CA ALA A 29 -5.42 1.32 12.94
C ALA A 29 -5.69 2.65 13.68
N ASN A 30 -6.85 2.82 14.32
CA ASN A 30 -7.30 4.09 14.91
C ASN A 30 -7.35 5.25 13.88
N GLU A 31 -7.65 4.93 12.63
CA GLU A 31 -7.85 5.86 11.50
C GLU A 31 -9.33 5.81 11.04
N PRO A 32 -10.29 6.37 11.82
CA PRO A 32 -11.73 6.22 11.54
C PRO A 32 -12.16 6.88 10.21
N ASN A 33 -11.37 7.81 9.70
CA ASN A 33 -11.64 8.49 8.43
C ASN A 33 -10.98 7.84 7.21
N LEU A 34 -10.29 6.70 7.38
CA LEU A 34 -9.48 6.07 6.33
C LEU A 34 -10.26 5.86 5.02
N PHE A 35 -11.50 5.36 5.09
CA PHE A 35 -12.33 5.18 3.89
C PHE A 35 -12.64 6.51 3.21
N LYS A 36 -13.02 7.53 3.96
CA LYS A 36 -13.35 8.87 3.42
C LYS A 36 -12.13 9.49 2.73
N GLU A 37 -10.94 9.30 3.29
CA GLU A 37 -9.70 9.79 2.70
C GLU A 37 -9.32 9.05 1.42
N ILE A 38 -9.47 7.72 1.40
CA ILE A 38 -9.23 6.90 0.22
C ILE A 38 -10.24 7.19 -0.88
N ASP A 39 -11.52 7.31 -0.54
CA ASP A 39 -12.59 7.64 -1.48
C ASP A 39 -12.34 8.99 -2.14
N LYS A 40 -11.98 10.00 -1.34
CA LYS A 40 -11.56 11.31 -1.86
C LYS A 40 -10.33 11.20 -2.76
N ALA A 41 -9.28 10.50 -2.32
CA ALA A 41 -8.04 10.39 -3.08
C ALA A 41 -8.26 9.65 -4.42
N CYS A 42 -9.01 8.56 -4.42
CA CYS A 42 -9.28 7.80 -5.64
C CYS A 42 -10.23 8.54 -6.59
N SER A 43 -11.25 9.22 -6.06
CA SER A 43 -12.19 10.01 -6.89
C SER A 43 -11.55 11.23 -7.54
N ASN A 44 -10.43 11.72 -7.01
CA ASN A 44 -9.63 12.81 -7.60
C ASN A 44 -8.37 12.30 -8.32
N GLU A 45 -8.26 10.99 -8.57
CA GLU A 45 -7.11 10.36 -9.25
C GLU A 45 -5.75 10.63 -8.57
N TRP A 46 -5.77 10.91 -7.27
CA TRP A 46 -4.56 11.02 -6.45
C TRP A 46 -4.10 9.66 -5.93
N ALA A 47 -4.97 8.66 -5.96
CA ALA A 47 -4.68 7.28 -5.57
C ALA A 47 -5.37 6.32 -6.54
N PHE A 48 -4.82 5.12 -6.67
CA PHE A 48 -5.23 4.14 -7.67
C PHE A 48 -5.48 2.79 -6.99
N LEU A 49 -6.64 2.19 -7.33
CA LEU A 49 -7.04 0.88 -6.83
C LEU A 49 -6.45 -0.22 -7.73
N PHE A 50 -5.85 -1.22 -7.10
CA PHE A 50 -5.45 -2.46 -7.73
C PHE A 50 -6.15 -3.63 -7.06
N VAL A 51 -6.79 -4.49 -7.83
CA VAL A 51 -7.56 -5.64 -7.34
C VAL A 51 -6.90 -6.94 -7.76
N ALA A 52 -7.02 -7.97 -6.91
CA ALA A 52 -6.65 -9.35 -7.19
C ALA A 52 -7.82 -10.27 -6.75
N PRO A 53 -7.87 -11.54 -7.21
CA PRO A 53 -8.88 -12.49 -6.74
C PRO A 53 -8.92 -12.64 -5.22
N ASP A 54 -7.77 -12.47 -4.57
CA ASP A 54 -7.56 -12.65 -3.14
C ASP A 54 -7.51 -11.34 -2.33
N GLY A 55 -7.76 -10.19 -2.94
CA GLY A 55 -7.80 -8.92 -2.22
C GLY A 55 -7.58 -7.69 -3.07
N PHE A 56 -7.02 -6.64 -2.45
CA PHE A 56 -6.79 -5.36 -3.11
C PHE A 56 -5.70 -4.54 -2.42
N VAL A 57 -5.18 -3.57 -3.14
CA VAL A 57 -4.28 -2.54 -2.63
C VAL A 57 -4.64 -1.19 -3.25
N VAL A 58 -4.59 -0.12 -2.45
CA VAL A 58 -4.67 1.26 -2.95
C VAL A 58 -3.28 1.87 -2.85
N LEU A 59 -2.76 2.32 -3.99
CA LEU A 59 -1.46 2.96 -4.09
C LEU A 59 -1.63 4.45 -4.38
N ARG A 60 -0.86 5.28 -3.68
CA ARG A 60 -0.85 6.72 -3.87
C ARG A 60 0.57 7.21 -4.12
N PRO A 61 0.86 7.83 -5.28
CA PRO A 61 2.13 8.54 -5.46
C PRO A 61 2.19 9.75 -4.52
N ARG A 62 3.36 9.99 -3.93
CA ARG A 62 3.63 11.09 -3.00
C ARG A 62 4.97 11.73 -3.34
N SER A 63 5.09 13.02 -3.04
CA SER A 63 6.35 13.75 -3.08
C SER A 63 6.57 14.46 -1.75
N GLN A 64 7.75 14.33 -1.16
CA GLN A 64 8.12 14.99 0.08
C GLN A 64 9.63 15.29 0.11
N MET A 65 10.01 16.55 0.35
CA MET A 65 11.40 16.97 0.57
C MET A 65 12.41 16.34 -0.43
N LYS A 66 12.07 16.39 -1.73
CA LYS A 66 12.82 15.83 -2.88
C LYS A 66 12.74 14.32 -3.10
N HIS A 67 11.95 13.59 -2.33
CA HIS A 67 11.71 12.17 -2.55
C HIS A 67 10.30 11.91 -3.10
N GLU A 68 10.25 11.28 -4.26
CA GLU A 68 9.05 10.64 -4.77
C GLU A 68 8.94 9.25 -4.16
N TYR A 69 7.75 8.86 -3.69
CA TYR A 69 7.51 7.55 -3.12
C TYR A 69 6.09 7.06 -3.39
N ILE A 70 5.89 5.75 -3.33
CA ILE A 70 4.56 5.15 -3.38
C ILE A 70 4.09 4.84 -1.96
N GLN A 71 2.98 5.44 -1.55
CA GLN A 71 2.29 5.08 -0.32
C GLN A 71 1.33 3.93 -0.60
N VAL A 72 1.40 2.86 0.19
CA VAL A 72 0.33 1.88 0.29
C VAL A 72 -0.69 2.41 1.31
N CYS A 73 -1.79 2.99 0.81
CA CYS A 73 -2.82 3.59 1.67
C CYS A 73 -3.60 2.53 2.44
N VAL A 74 -3.92 1.42 1.78
CA VAL A 74 -4.57 0.26 2.38
C VAL A 74 -4.23 -0.97 1.55
N ALA A 75 -4.09 -2.11 2.21
CA ALA A 75 -3.98 -3.40 1.56
C ALA A 75 -4.77 -4.44 2.34
N SER A 76 -5.48 -5.31 1.62
CA SER A 76 -6.15 -6.48 2.20
C SER A 76 -5.88 -7.70 1.34
N CYS A 77 -5.63 -8.84 1.99
CA CYS A 77 -5.43 -10.12 1.34
C CYS A 77 -6.05 -11.20 2.22
N HIS A 78 -7.04 -11.91 1.70
CA HIS A 78 -7.67 -13.03 2.41
C HIS A 78 -7.00 -14.38 2.10
N GLY A 79 -6.24 -14.47 1.00
CA GLY A 79 -5.47 -15.65 0.62
C GLY A 79 -4.17 -15.87 1.41
N GLY A 80 -3.86 -15.01 2.39
CA GLY A 80 -2.61 -15.03 3.15
C GLY A 80 -1.39 -14.58 2.34
N ASP A 81 -0.28 -14.32 3.02
CA ASP A 81 1.01 -13.97 2.39
C ASP A 81 0.95 -12.84 1.34
N ALA A 82 0.29 -11.73 1.71
CA ALA A 82 0.15 -10.56 0.84
C ALA A 82 1.51 -10.01 0.34
N ILE A 83 2.58 -10.20 1.12
CA ILE A 83 3.91 -9.68 0.76
C ILE A 83 4.40 -10.39 -0.50
N ASN A 84 4.49 -11.73 -0.51
CA ASN A 84 4.95 -12.45 -1.71
C ASN A 84 4.03 -12.22 -2.91
N ARG A 85 2.72 -12.14 -2.67
CA ARG A 85 1.73 -12.00 -3.75
C ARG A 85 1.73 -10.63 -4.40
N TYR A 86 1.91 -9.56 -3.62
CA TYR A 86 1.70 -8.18 -4.10
C TYR A 86 3.00 -7.37 -4.22
N LEU A 87 4.01 -7.62 -3.37
CA LEU A 87 5.18 -6.75 -3.25
C LEU A 87 5.95 -6.62 -4.57
N TYR A 88 6.14 -7.72 -5.31
CA TYR A 88 6.85 -7.68 -6.59
C TYR A 88 6.20 -6.71 -7.58
N HIS A 89 4.87 -6.71 -7.68
CA HIS A 89 4.17 -5.81 -8.58
C HIS A 89 4.18 -4.36 -8.06
N ILE A 90 4.01 -4.16 -6.74
CA ILE A 90 4.10 -2.81 -6.15
C ILE A 90 5.51 -2.22 -6.41
N ILE A 91 6.58 -3.03 -6.27
CA ILE A 91 7.95 -2.62 -6.62
C ILE A 91 8.06 -2.23 -8.09
N ARG A 92 7.50 -3.02 -9.00
CA ARG A 92 7.51 -2.71 -10.44
C ARG A 92 6.79 -1.39 -10.73
N LEU A 93 5.60 -1.17 -10.18
CA LEU A 93 4.84 0.08 -10.35
C LEU A 93 5.58 1.28 -9.77
N ALA A 94 6.16 1.12 -8.57
CA ALA A 94 6.93 2.17 -7.92
C ALA A 94 8.19 2.54 -8.73
N LYS A 95 8.89 1.55 -9.31
CA LYS A 95 10.02 1.80 -10.23
C LYS A 95 9.57 2.54 -11.50
N CYS A 96 8.43 2.17 -12.09
CA CYS A 96 7.87 2.90 -13.24
C CYS A 96 7.59 4.37 -12.90
N GLY A 97 7.10 4.63 -11.68
CA GLY A 97 6.87 5.97 -11.15
C GLY A 97 8.11 6.66 -10.57
N ARG A 98 9.33 6.13 -10.81
CA ARG A 98 10.61 6.68 -10.32
C ARG A 98 10.68 6.91 -8.79
N ALA A 99 9.87 6.17 -8.04
CA ALA A 99 9.86 6.25 -6.59
C ALA A 99 11.21 5.82 -6.00
N SER A 100 11.63 6.51 -4.95
CA SER A 100 12.80 6.15 -4.14
C SER A 100 12.49 5.00 -3.18
N PHE A 101 11.24 4.89 -2.73
CA PHE A 101 10.79 3.85 -1.81
C PHE A 101 9.27 3.63 -1.89
N ILE A 102 8.83 2.52 -1.29
CA ILE A 102 7.43 2.27 -0.94
C ILE A 102 7.27 2.48 0.57
N GLU A 103 6.19 3.12 1.01
CA GLU A 103 5.91 3.37 2.42
C GLU A 103 4.50 2.88 2.81
N PHE A 104 4.38 2.32 4.02
CA PHE A 104 3.09 2.13 4.67
C PHE A 104 3.20 2.16 6.20
N SER A 105 2.07 2.35 6.86
CA SER A 105 1.94 2.33 8.32
C SER A 105 1.03 1.19 8.78
N THR A 106 1.30 0.59 9.94
CA THR A 106 0.42 -0.44 10.50
C THR A 106 0.47 -0.52 12.02
N ALA A 107 -0.67 -0.87 12.62
CA ALA A 107 -0.79 -1.27 14.03
C ALA A 107 -0.47 -2.76 14.24
N ARG A 108 -0.39 -3.56 13.16
CA ARG A 108 -0.16 -5.01 13.24
C ARG A 108 1.27 -5.34 13.66
N LYS A 109 1.47 -5.66 14.94
CA LYS A 109 2.77 -6.09 15.50
C LYS A 109 3.37 -7.30 14.79
N GLY A 110 2.55 -8.16 14.19
CA GLY A 110 3.00 -9.35 13.45
C GLY A 110 3.92 -9.01 12.26
N PHE A 111 3.78 -7.81 11.67
CA PHE A 111 4.63 -7.41 10.56
C PHE A 111 6.11 -7.25 10.98
N ASN A 112 6.39 -6.92 12.25
CA ASN A 112 7.76 -6.78 12.78
C ASN A 112 8.62 -8.03 12.53
N LYS A 113 8.01 -9.22 12.55
CA LYS A 113 8.73 -10.49 12.40
C LYS A 113 9.10 -10.78 10.94
N VAL A 114 8.22 -10.40 10.00
CA VAL A 114 8.38 -10.76 8.58
C VAL A 114 9.08 -9.66 7.78
N ALA A 115 8.92 -8.40 8.19
CA ALA A 115 9.39 -7.23 7.44
C ALA A 115 10.87 -7.31 6.99
N PRO A 116 11.85 -7.68 7.85
CA PRO A 116 13.25 -7.67 7.45
C PRO A 116 13.58 -8.68 6.34
N ALA A 117 12.93 -9.85 6.35
CA ALA A 117 13.14 -10.89 5.34
C ALA A 117 12.69 -10.45 3.94
N TYR A 118 11.82 -9.45 3.85
CA TYR A 118 11.29 -8.89 2.61
C TYR A 118 11.82 -7.48 2.33
N GLY A 119 12.99 -7.10 2.87
CA GLY A 119 13.65 -5.83 2.55
C GLY A 119 13.01 -4.58 3.16
N TRP A 120 12.01 -4.73 4.02
CA TRP A 120 11.40 -3.59 4.71
C TRP A 120 12.25 -3.13 5.87
N ARG A 121 12.44 -1.82 5.97
CA ARG A 121 13.12 -1.15 7.08
C ARG A 121 12.12 -0.37 7.89
N ARG A 122 12.15 -0.55 9.22
CA ARG A 122 11.39 0.28 10.14
C ARG A 122 11.93 1.70 10.04
N PHE A 123 11.05 2.67 9.82
CA PHE A 123 11.45 4.07 9.63
C PHE A 123 11.19 4.92 10.88
N CYS A 124 9.93 4.97 11.33
CA CYS A 124 9.54 5.70 12.53
C CYS A 124 8.24 5.15 13.12
N VAL A 125 7.76 5.78 14.20
CA VAL A 125 6.38 5.64 14.66
C VAL A 125 5.69 6.98 14.46
N ARG A 126 4.50 6.96 13.85
CA ARG A 126 3.68 8.14 13.57
C ARG A 126 2.24 7.81 13.91
N ASP A 127 1.62 8.65 14.75
CA ASP A 127 0.23 8.48 15.20
C ASP A 127 -0.04 7.09 15.80
N GLY A 128 0.93 6.55 16.54
CA GLY A 128 0.84 5.21 17.14
C GLY A 128 1.06 4.04 16.16
N LEU A 129 1.25 4.31 14.87
CA LEU A 129 1.50 3.31 13.84
C LEU A 129 3.00 3.19 13.51
N VAL A 130 3.46 1.96 13.30
CA VAL A 130 4.84 1.74 12.83
C VAL A 130 4.90 1.98 11.33
N VAL A 131 5.77 2.88 10.90
CA VAL A 131 6.02 3.20 9.50
C VAL A 131 7.15 2.34 8.97
N TRP A 132 6.93 1.71 7.83
CA TRP A 132 7.88 0.85 7.14
C TRP A 132 8.20 1.40 5.76
N ARG A 133 9.46 1.28 5.35
CA ARG A 133 9.92 1.66 4.02
C ARG A 133 10.61 0.49 3.33
N HIS A 134 10.24 0.23 2.09
CA HIS A 134 10.98 -0.64 1.19
C HIS A 134 11.71 0.24 0.19
N PHE A 135 13.02 0.40 0.37
CA PHE A 135 13.83 1.22 -0.53
C PHE A 135 13.98 0.52 -1.88
N LEU A 136 13.89 1.30 -2.94
CA LEU A 136 14.11 0.82 -4.30
C LEU A 136 15.54 1.19 -4.64
N GLU A 137 16.36 0.21 -5.00
CA GLU A 137 17.69 0.53 -5.51
C GLU A 137 17.54 1.44 -6.72
N VAL A 138 18.15 2.62 -6.64
CA VAL A 138 18.39 3.45 -7.81
C VAL A 138 19.31 2.62 -8.69
N CYS A 139 18.85 2.20 -9.87
CA CYS A 139 19.79 1.77 -10.90
C CYS A 139 20.77 2.94 -11.05
N LYS A 140 21.99 2.79 -10.57
CA LYS A 140 23.06 3.72 -10.94
C LYS A 140 23.13 3.63 -12.47
N ALA A 141 22.82 4.73 -13.14
CA ALA A 141 23.08 4.89 -14.55
C ALA A 141 24.59 4.77 -14.80
#